data_AF-T0XZU8-F1
#
_entry.id   AF-T0XZU8-F1
#
_cell.length_a   1.000
_cell.length_b   1.000
_cell.length_c   1.000
_cell.angle_alpha   90.00
_cell.angle_beta   90.00
_cell.angle_gamma   90.00
#
_symmetry.space_group_name_H-M   'P 1'
#
loop_
_entity.id
_entity.type
_entity.pdbx_description
1 polymer ?
#
loop_
_entity_poly.entity_id
_entity_poly.type
_entity_poly.pdbx_seq_one_letter_code
_entity_poly.pdbx_strand_id
1 'polypeptide(L)'
;LSLRCVATSPRTEEAARRLGLAVEPFGTFERLDLAIDGADQITPDGWLVKGGGAAHTREKLVAISAERFVVIADSRKPVPRLHGPIPLELLEFGLGSTLRRLGTVHLRDVPRSPDGGVIADFTGHVGDPAVLAEVLSGHPEVWSSMASSRP
;
A
#
# COMPACT_ATOMS: atom_id res chain seq x y z
N LEU A 1 1.86 16.36 -24.61
CA LEU A 1 2.14 15.03 -24.02
C LEU A 1 0.83 14.27 -24.02
N SER A 2 0.82 13.03 -24.53
CA SER A 2 -0.33 12.13 -24.37
C SER A 2 -0.03 11.22 -23.17
N LEU A 3 -0.80 11.34 -22.10
CA LEU A 3 -0.62 10.56 -20.87
C LEU A 3 -1.75 9.55 -20.75
N ARG A 4 -1.40 8.30 -20.51
CA ARG A 4 -2.32 7.23 -20.09
C ARG A 4 -2.02 6.93 -18.62
N CYS A 5 -3.05 6.89 -17.80
CA CYS A 5 -2.91 6.81 -16.35
C CYS A 5 -3.64 5.58 -15.82
N VAL A 6 -3.14 5.05 -14.71
CA VAL A 6 -3.86 4.13 -13.84
C VAL A 6 -4.04 4.82 -12.48
N ALA A 7 -5.16 4.57 -11.81
CA ALA A 7 -5.43 5.08 -10.48
C ALA A 7 -5.50 3.93 -9.46
N THR A 8 -4.91 4.13 -8.30
CA THR A 8 -4.85 3.12 -7.23
C THR A 8 -6.10 3.12 -6.34
N SER A 9 -6.94 4.17 -6.42
CA SER A 9 -8.20 4.27 -5.68
C SER A 9 -9.33 4.88 -6.53
N PRO A 10 -10.61 4.58 -6.22
CA PRO A 10 -11.75 5.19 -6.90
C PRO A 10 -11.75 6.73 -6.78
N ARG A 11 -11.32 7.25 -5.62
CA ARG A 11 -11.22 8.70 -5.39
C ARG A 11 -10.18 9.35 -6.31
N THR A 12 -9.02 8.73 -6.46
CA THR A 12 -7.96 9.20 -7.35
C THR A 12 -8.40 9.12 -8.80
N GLU A 13 -9.08 8.04 -9.19
CA GLU A 13 -9.62 7.86 -10.55
C GLU A 13 -10.61 8.97 -10.90
N GLU A 14 -11.58 9.22 -10.02
CA GLU A 14 -12.59 10.25 -10.23
C GLU A 14 -11.95 11.65 -10.36
N ALA A 15 -10.99 11.97 -9.49
CA ALA A 15 -10.25 13.22 -9.55
C ALA A 15 -9.46 13.37 -10.86
N ALA A 16 -8.75 12.33 -11.29
CA ALA A 16 -7.98 12.33 -12.52
C ALA A 16 -8.89 12.52 -13.76
N ARG A 17 -10.03 11.82 -13.81
CA ARG A 17 -11.02 11.96 -14.90
C ARG A 17 -11.61 13.38 -14.96
N ARG A 18 -11.94 13.99 -13.81
CA ARG A 18 -12.42 15.39 -13.76
C ARG A 18 -11.39 16.39 -14.29
N LEU A 19 -10.11 16.10 -14.18
CA LEU A 19 -9.01 16.91 -14.72
C LEU A 19 -8.69 16.61 -16.19
N GLY A 20 -9.46 15.71 -16.84
CA GLY A 20 -9.28 15.36 -18.25
C GLY A 20 -8.16 14.35 -18.51
N LEU A 21 -7.67 13.64 -17.49
CA LEU A 21 -6.66 12.58 -17.67
C LEU A 21 -7.32 11.29 -18.19
N ALA A 22 -6.67 10.62 -19.13
CA ALA A 22 -7.10 9.33 -19.64
C ALA A 22 -6.75 8.23 -18.63
N VAL A 23 -7.71 7.85 -17.78
CA VAL A 23 -7.55 6.74 -16.83
C VAL A 23 -8.07 5.44 -17.45
N GLU A 24 -7.22 4.41 -17.44
CA GLU A 24 -7.49 3.09 -17.99
C GLU A 24 -7.33 1.99 -16.92
N PRO A 25 -7.95 0.81 -17.12
CA PRO A 25 -7.75 -0.32 -16.22
C PRO A 25 -6.28 -0.76 -16.15
N PHE A 26 -5.79 -1.12 -14.97
CA PHE A 26 -4.38 -1.51 -14.78
C PHE A 26 -3.91 -2.62 -15.73
N GLY A 27 -4.78 -3.60 -16.02
CA GLY A 27 -4.47 -4.72 -16.90
C GLY A 27 -4.29 -4.37 -18.39
N THR A 28 -4.48 -3.11 -18.81
CA THR A 28 -4.21 -2.68 -20.20
C THR A 28 -2.76 -2.24 -20.41
N PHE A 29 -1.94 -2.25 -19.36
CA PHE A 29 -0.53 -1.83 -19.40
C PHE A 29 0.38 -3.03 -19.21
N GLU A 30 1.37 -3.17 -20.09
CA GLU A 30 2.47 -4.14 -19.90
C GLU A 30 3.50 -3.63 -18.88
N ARG A 31 3.75 -2.32 -18.87
CA ARG A 31 4.68 -1.63 -17.96
C ARG A 31 4.28 -0.16 -17.82
N LEU A 32 4.60 0.43 -16.67
CA LEU A 32 4.41 1.86 -16.41
C LEU A 32 5.78 2.58 -16.42
N ASP A 33 5.84 3.78 -16.98
CA ASP A 33 7.08 4.58 -16.96
C ASP A 33 7.36 5.18 -15.57
N LEU A 34 6.29 5.49 -14.84
CA LEU A 34 6.34 6.25 -13.60
C LEU A 34 5.13 5.94 -12.71
N ALA A 35 5.38 5.60 -11.45
CA ALA A 35 4.40 5.64 -10.38
C ALA A 35 4.72 6.80 -9.45
N ILE A 36 3.70 7.58 -9.08
CA ILE A 36 3.80 8.69 -8.13
C ILE A 36 2.83 8.41 -6.99
N ASP A 37 3.31 8.44 -5.76
CA ASP A 37 2.45 8.19 -4.60
C ASP A 37 2.97 8.87 -3.32
N GLY A 38 2.13 8.92 -2.28
CA GLY A 38 2.50 9.40 -0.95
C GLY A 38 3.07 8.32 -0.05
N ALA A 39 3.49 8.71 1.15
CA ALA A 39 3.83 7.79 2.23
C ALA A 39 3.44 8.40 3.59
N ASP A 40 3.14 7.52 4.54
CA ASP A 40 2.85 7.88 5.92
C ASP A 40 4.09 7.91 6.80
N GLN A 41 5.08 7.06 6.48
CA GLN A 41 6.41 7.07 7.08
C GLN A 41 7.45 6.78 5.99
N ILE A 42 8.61 7.43 6.07
CA ILE A 42 9.75 7.22 5.17
C ILE A 42 11.02 7.10 6.02
N THR A 43 11.79 6.05 5.81
CA THR A 43 13.08 5.86 6.49
C THR A 43 14.25 6.21 5.56
N PRO A 44 15.45 6.53 6.11
CA PRO A 44 16.62 6.87 5.30
C PRO A 44 17.08 5.77 4.33
N ASP A 45 16.82 4.50 4.66
CA ASP A 45 17.12 3.33 3.86
C ASP A 45 16.04 3.01 2.81
N GLY A 46 14.98 3.84 2.74
CA GLY A 46 13.98 3.78 1.68
C GLY A 46 12.77 2.91 2.01
N TRP A 47 12.62 2.43 3.24
CA TRP A 47 11.38 1.76 3.66
C TRP A 47 10.26 2.75 3.90
N LEU A 48 9.06 2.35 3.48
CA LEU A 48 7.86 3.15 3.50
C LEU A 48 6.76 2.41 4.26
N VAL A 49 5.94 3.17 4.99
CA VAL A 49 4.58 2.74 5.38
C VAL A 49 3.60 3.60 4.60
N LYS A 50 2.57 2.95 4.04
CA LYS A 50 1.50 3.57 3.24
C LYS A 50 0.16 3.15 3.82
N GLY A 51 -0.96 3.48 3.18
CA GLY A 51 -2.24 2.86 3.52
C GLY A 51 -3.13 3.60 4.52
N GLY A 52 -2.90 4.89 4.76
CA GLY A 52 -3.93 5.75 5.36
C GLY A 52 -5.26 5.74 4.57
N GLY A 53 -5.22 5.49 3.25
CA GLY A 53 -6.38 5.48 2.36
C GLY A 53 -6.96 4.11 2.00
N ALA A 54 -6.51 3.02 2.64
CA ALA A 54 -7.00 1.66 2.37
C ALA A 54 -6.83 1.14 0.92
N ALA A 55 -5.88 1.70 0.16
CA ALA A 55 -5.60 1.34 -1.23
C ALA A 55 -4.18 0.76 -1.43
N HIS A 56 -3.46 0.47 -0.33
CA HIS A 56 -2.03 0.15 -0.36
C HIS A 56 -1.68 -1.09 -1.18
N THR A 57 -2.60 -2.05 -1.32
CA THR A 57 -2.40 -3.21 -2.21
C THR A 57 -2.27 -2.78 -3.67
N ARG A 58 -3.21 -1.96 -4.17
CA ARG A 58 -3.13 -1.41 -5.54
C ARG A 58 -1.93 -0.49 -5.71
N GLU A 59 -1.64 0.35 -4.71
CA GLU A 59 -0.45 1.22 -4.70
C GLU A 59 0.83 0.40 -4.89
N LYS A 60 0.97 -0.71 -4.16
CA LYS A 60 2.13 -1.60 -4.25
C LYS A 60 2.23 -2.30 -5.60
N LEU A 61 1.12 -2.80 -6.14
CA LEU A 61 1.09 -3.42 -7.47
C LEU A 61 1.49 -2.43 -8.57
N VAL A 62 0.93 -1.22 -8.55
CA VAL A 62 1.27 -0.15 -9.50
C VAL A 62 2.74 0.26 -9.37
N ALA A 63 3.27 0.38 -8.16
CA ALA A 63 4.66 0.73 -7.92
C ALA A 63 5.64 -0.32 -8.46
N ILE A 64 5.36 -1.61 -8.26
CA ILE A 64 6.20 -2.72 -8.75
C ILE A 64 6.18 -2.81 -10.29
N SER A 65 5.07 -2.44 -10.93
CA SER A 65 4.97 -2.42 -12.40
C SER A 65 5.56 -1.17 -13.05
N ALA A 66 6.09 -0.21 -12.27
CA ALA A 66 6.67 1.02 -12.78
C ALA A 66 8.20 0.98 -12.90
N GLU A 67 8.75 1.59 -13.95
CA GLU A 67 10.22 1.76 -14.09
C GLU A 67 10.80 2.69 -13.03
N ARG A 68 10.04 3.72 -12.66
CA ARG A 68 10.42 4.67 -11.62
C ARG A 68 9.29 4.84 -10.63
N PHE A 69 9.63 4.85 -9.35
CA PHE A 69 8.71 5.15 -8.28
C PHE A 69 9.14 6.43 -7.56
N VAL A 70 8.26 7.43 -7.56
CA VAL A 70 8.50 8.73 -6.93
C VAL A 70 7.54 8.89 -5.75
N VAL A 71 8.12 9.05 -4.56
CA VAL A 71 7.36 9.31 -3.34
C VAL A 71 7.31 10.82 -3.09
N ILE A 72 6.09 11.35 -2.94
CA ILE A 72 5.86 12.75 -2.57
C ILE A 72 5.27 12.79 -1.16
N ALA A 73 5.99 13.40 -0.23
CA ALA A 73 5.59 13.44 1.17
C ALA A 73 5.96 14.76 1.83
N ASP A 74 5.21 15.14 2.86
CA ASP A 74 5.54 16.32 3.67
C ASP A 74 6.75 16.06 4.58
N SER A 75 7.39 17.14 5.03
CA SER A 75 8.64 17.10 5.82
C SER A 75 8.53 16.38 7.17
N ARG A 76 7.33 16.01 7.63
CA ARG A 76 7.10 15.29 8.89
C ARG A 76 7.07 13.77 8.70
N LYS A 77 6.97 13.29 7.45
CA LYS A 77 6.90 11.87 7.10
C LYS A 77 8.24 11.12 7.21
N PRO A 78 9.42 11.76 7.07
CA PRO A 78 10.68 11.12 7.39
C PRO A 78 10.77 10.75 8.88
N VAL A 79 11.09 9.48 9.17
CA VAL A 79 11.27 8.93 10.51
C VAL A 79 12.59 8.14 10.58
N PRO A 80 13.26 8.06 11.75
CA PRO A 80 14.49 7.29 11.87
C PRO A 80 14.30 5.79 11.64
N ARG A 81 13.13 5.25 12.03
CA ARG A 81 12.73 3.85 11.90
C ARG A 81 11.21 3.77 11.73
N LEU A 82 10.74 2.76 11.01
CA LEU A 82 9.32 2.47 10.95
C LEU A 82 8.79 2.11 12.33
N HIS A 83 7.58 2.57 12.62
CA HIS A 83 6.88 2.23 13.85
C HIS A 83 5.41 1.91 13.57
N GLY A 84 4.81 1.15 14.47
CA GLY A 84 3.42 0.77 14.38
C GLY A 84 2.46 1.95 14.57
N PRO A 85 1.17 1.75 14.22
CA PRO A 85 0.63 0.54 13.59
C PRO A 85 1.04 0.41 12.11
N ILE A 86 1.14 -0.84 11.62
CA ILE A 86 1.38 -1.15 10.20
C ILE A 86 0.06 -1.57 9.54
N PRO A 87 -0.47 -0.77 8.60
CA PRO A 87 -1.71 -1.12 7.90
C PRO A 87 -1.57 -2.42 7.11
N LEU A 88 -2.58 -3.27 7.22
CA LEU A 88 -2.76 -4.52 6.50
C LEU A 88 -4.08 -4.48 5.73
N GLU A 89 -4.11 -5.18 4.62
CA GLU A 89 -5.33 -5.62 3.95
C GLU A 89 -5.41 -7.14 4.03
N LEU A 90 -6.54 -7.64 4.51
CA LEU A 90 -6.78 -9.05 4.78
C LEU A 90 -7.90 -9.58 3.88
N LEU A 91 -7.80 -10.82 3.42
CA LEU A 91 -8.94 -11.46 2.77
C LEU A 91 -10.07 -11.68 3.79
N GLU A 92 -11.30 -11.42 3.35
CA GLU A 92 -12.51 -11.75 4.13
C GLU A 92 -12.59 -13.26 4.40
N PHE A 93 -12.24 -14.06 3.39
CA PHE A 93 -12.21 -15.50 3.49
C PHE A 93 -11.15 -15.95 4.51
N GLY A 94 -11.60 -16.47 5.65
CA GLY A 94 -10.72 -16.94 6.72
C GLY A 94 -10.29 -15.87 7.73
N LEU A 95 -10.87 -14.66 7.69
CA LEU A 95 -10.50 -13.52 8.54
C LEU A 95 -10.30 -13.89 10.01
N GLY A 96 -11.26 -14.59 10.63
CA GLY A 96 -11.16 -14.98 12.03
C GLY A 96 -9.97 -15.92 12.33
N SER A 97 -9.61 -16.77 11.37
CA SER A 97 -8.42 -17.64 11.48
C SER A 97 -7.14 -16.82 11.39
N THR A 98 -7.06 -15.90 10.42
CA THR A 98 -5.94 -14.97 10.22
C THR A 98 -5.70 -14.12 11.45
N LEU A 99 -6.74 -13.51 12.03
CA LEU A 99 -6.63 -12.70 13.24
C LEU A 99 -6.09 -13.51 14.43
N ARG A 100 -6.58 -14.74 14.64
CA ARG A 100 -6.07 -15.62 15.72
C ARG A 100 -4.60 -16.00 15.51
N ARG A 101 -4.20 -16.25 14.26
CA ARG A 101 -2.83 -16.64 13.92
C ARG A 101 -1.84 -15.48 14.08
N LEU A 102 -2.21 -14.28 13.65
CA LEU A 102 -1.34 -13.10 13.74
C LEU A 102 -1.30 -12.52 15.16
N GLY A 103 -2.39 -12.65 15.93
CA GLY A 103 -2.48 -12.33 17.36
C GLY A 103 -2.40 -10.84 17.74
N THR A 104 -1.65 -10.04 16.99
CA THR A 104 -1.36 -8.62 17.25
C THR A 104 -1.92 -7.72 16.15
N VAL A 105 -3.10 -8.10 15.62
CA VAL A 105 -3.77 -7.40 14.52
C VAL A 105 -5.15 -6.94 14.96
N HIS A 106 -5.45 -5.66 14.73
CA HIS A 106 -6.73 -5.04 15.07
C HIS A 106 -7.45 -4.58 13.80
N LEU A 107 -8.74 -4.89 13.69
CA LEU A 107 -9.55 -4.42 12.56
C LEU A 107 -9.76 -2.91 12.66
N ARG A 108 -9.69 -2.22 11.52
CA ARG A 108 -10.09 -0.82 11.40
C ARG A 108 -11.57 -0.73 11.09
N ASP A 109 -12.27 0.21 11.74
CA ASP A 109 -13.64 0.58 11.40
C ASP A 109 -13.65 1.57 10.23
N VAL A 110 -13.34 1.06 9.04
CA VAL A 110 -13.29 1.81 7.79
C VAL A 110 -13.92 0.98 6.67
N PRO A 111 -14.32 1.61 5.54
CA PRO A 111 -14.74 0.87 4.37
C PRO A 111 -13.71 -0.17 3.93
N ARG A 112 -14.19 -1.21 3.24
CA ARG A 112 -13.33 -2.21 2.59
C ARG A 112 -12.40 -1.53 1.57
N SER A 113 -11.28 -2.18 1.28
CA SER A 113 -10.38 -1.76 0.21
C SER A 113 -11.13 -1.70 -1.14
N PRO A 114 -10.56 -1.05 -2.17
CA PRO A 114 -11.11 -1.08 -3.53
C PRO A 114 -11.33 -2.49 -4.11
N ASP A 115 -10.65 -3.50 -3.56
CA ASP A 115 -10.72 -4.91 -3.98
C ASP A 115 -11.49 -5.80 -2.99
N GLY A 116 -12.19 -5.18 -2.03
CA GLY A 116 -13.05 -5.88 -1.06
C GLY A 116 -12.32 -6.44 0.17
N GLY A 117 -11.03 -6.14 0.33
CA GLY A 117 -10.24 -6.56 1.47
C GLY A 117 -10.60 -5.84 2.77
N VAL A 118 -10.39 -6.51 3.88
CA VAL A 118 -10.60 -5.99 5.23
C VAL A 118 -9.37 -5.23 5.69
N ILE A 119 -9.53 -4.00 6.15
CA ILE A 119 -8.41 -3.20 6.63
C ILE A 119 -8.17 -3.47 8.12
N ALA A 120 -6.91 -3.70 8.45
CA ALA A 120 -6.47 -3.95 9.81
C ALA A 120 -5.12 -3.29 10.08
N ASP A 121 -4.71 -3.29 11.34
CA ASP A 121 -3.43 -2.76 11.81
C ASP A 121 -2.67 -3.83 12.55
N PHE A 122 -1.46 -4.13 12.09
CA PHE A 122 -0.48 -4.84 12.88
C PHE A 122 0.10 -3.90 13.95
N THR A 123 -0.02 -4.31 15.21
CA THR A 123 0.40 -3.55 16.40
C THR A 123 1.51 -4.25 17.18
N GLY A 124 2.05 -5.34 16.63
CA GLY A 124 3.22 -6.01 17.18
C GLY A 124 4.51 -5.18 16.99
N HIS A 125 5.64 -5.78 17.37
CA HIS A 125 6.94 -5.13 17.28
C HIS A 125 7.36 -4.92 15.81
N VAL A 126 7.58 -3.65 15.44
CA VAL A 126 8.17 -3.26 14.15
C VAL A 126 9.69 -3.23 14.33
N GLY A 127 10.32 -4.39 14.11
CA GLY A 127 11.77 -4.58 14.16
C GLY A 127 12.43 -4.20 12.84
N ASP A 128 13.21 -5.11 12.26
CA ASP A 128 13.71 -4.97 10.89
C ASP A 128 12.52 -5.02 9.90
N PRO A 129 12.34 -3.99 9.06
CA PRO A 129 11.20 -3.93 8.15
C PRO A 129 11.25 -5.00 7.04
N ALA A 130 12.43 -5.45 6.61
CA ALA A 130 12.57 -6.53 5.64
C ALA A 130 12.09 -7.85 6.24
N VAL A 131 12.52 -8.16 7.47
CA VAL A 131 12.10 -9.35 8.20
C VAL A 131 10.59 -9.34 8.46
N LEU A 132 10.03 -8.21 8.91
CA LEU A 132 8.60 -8.12 9.14
C LEU A 132 7.79 -8.22 7.84
N ALA A 133 8.27 -7.63 6.75
CA ALA A 133 7.63 -7.74 5.44
C ALA A 133 7.60 -9.19 4.96
N GLU A 134 8.71 -9.93 5.10
CA GLU A 134 8.80 -11.36 4.76
C GLU A 134 7.83 -12.20 5.60
N VAL A 135 7.81 -11.98 6.93
CA VAL A 135 6.88 -12.69 7.84
C VAL A 135 5.43 -12.45 7.44
N LEU A 136 5.03 -11.19 7.19
CA LEU A 136 3.66 -10.87 6.81
C LEU A 136 3.31 -11.44 5.42
N SER A 137 4.21 -11.36 4.45
CA SER A 137 4.01 -11.92 3.11
C SER A 137 4.01 -13.46 3.08
N GLY A 138 4.54 -14.12 4.10
CA GLY A 138 4.40 -15.57 4.29
C GLY A 138 2.95 -16.02 4.54
N HIS A 139 2.05 -15.08 4.81
CA HIS A 139 0.61 -15.33 4.91
C HIS A 139 -0.08 -14.90 3.59
N PRO A 140 -0.55 -15.83 2.76
CA PRO A 140 -1.08 -15.51 1.42
C PRO A 140 -2.31 -14.61 1.44
N GLU A 141 -3.01 -14.55 2.58
CA GLU A 141 -4.20 -13.73 2.76
C GLU A 141 -3.92 -12.33 3.33
N VAL A 142 -2.65 -11.97 3.55
CA VAL A 142 -2.23 -10.72 4.20
C VAL A 142 -1.41 -9.87 3.24
N TRP A 143 -1.84 -8.62 3.07
CA TRP A 143 -1.16 -7.61 2.28
C TRP A 143 -0.72 -6.46 3.17
N SER A 144 0.59 -6.36 3.42
CA SER A 144 1.16 -5.25 4.19
C SER A 144 1.33 -4.01 3.32
N SER A 145 1.04 -2.87 3.92
CA SER A 145 1.35 -1.54 3.36
C SER A 145 2.83 -1.17 3.35
N MET A 146 3.70 -2.00 3.95
CA MET A 146 5.15 -1.79 3.87
C MET A 146 5.66 -2.04 2.45
N ALA A 147 6.51 -1.12 2.01
CA ALA A 147 7.20 -1.21 0.73
C ALA A 147 8.63 -0.69 0.84
N SER A 148 9.54 -1.30 0.08
CA SER A 148 10.86 -0.74 -0.18
C SER A 148 10.77 0.21 -1.38
N SER A 149 11.40 1.38 -1.28
CA SER A 149 11.56 2.30 -2.41
C SER A 149 12.63 1.84 -3.40
N ARG A 150 13.33 0.73 -3.10
CA ARG A 150 14.30 0.07 -3.97
C ARG A 150 13.68 -1.23 -4.50
N PRO A 151 13.69 -1.49 -5.83
CA PRO A 151 13.20 -2.72 -6.41
C PRO A 151 14.00 -3.95 -5.96
#